data_AF-A0A2C6A1D8-F1
#
_entry.id   AF-A0A2C6A1D8-F1
#
_cell.length_a   1.000
_cell.length_b   1.000
_cell.length_c   1.000
_cell.angle_alpha   90.00
_cell.angle_beta   90.00
_cell.angle_gamma   90.00
#
_symmetry.space_group_name_H-M   'P 1'
#
loop_
_entity.id
_entity.type
_entity.pdbx_description
1 polymer ?
#
loop_
_entity_poly.entity_id
_entity_poly.type
_entity_poly.pdbx_seq_one_letter_code
_entity_poly.pdbx_strand_id
1 'polypeptide(L)'
;MNVLKLQRKFPQFQQNEIFSLSDAFQRLDVDDKGYIDEATAIKATQQSESQPYDVVRQALKEVELDSSRRVELEDYVGLIARVRDASPAQKRLSAGPISPGTRGVVAQMTGGHVSKGSIGGKIQVQGSSANVTHTINEDERTEFTRHINAVLAGDSDIGARLPFPTDTFEMFDECKDGLVLAKLINDSVPDTIDERVLNLPGKKTKKLNAFQMTENNNIVIESAKGIGCSVVNIGAGDIIEVREHLILGLIWQVIRRGLLGKIDIKLHPELYRLLEEDETLEQFLRLPPEQILLRWFNYHLKAANWPRRVANFSNDVKDGENYAVLLAQIGPEYGCTRKPLQTRDLLQRAEEVLQESEKLDCRKFLTPKSLVAGNPKLNLAFVANLFNNHPALDPITEEEKLEVEDFDAEGEREARVFTLWLNSLDVQPPVVSFFDDLRDGTILLQAYDKVIRGSVNWRHVNKAPAHGGEMLR
;
A
#
# COMPACT_ATOMS: atom_id res chain seq x y z
N MET A 1 -42.34 -10.56 -17.30
CA MET A 1 -41.59 -10.14 -16.11
C MET A 1 -42.53 -9.98 -14.93
N ASN A 2 -42.19 -10.52 -13.76
CA ASN A 2 -43.15 -10.70 -12.68
C ASN A 2 -42.94 -9.59 -11.62
N VAL A 3 -43.43 -8.38 -11.89
CA VAL A 3 -43.40 -7.22 -10.96
C VAL A 3 -43.97 -7.60 -9.59
N LEU A 4 -44.95 -8.51 -9.56
CA LEU A 4 -45.51 -9.11 -8.34
C LEU A 4 -44.51 -9.97 -7.55
N LYS A 5 -43.52 -10.61 -8.19
CA LYS A 5 -42.43 -11.33 -7.48
C LYS A 5 -41.45 -10.34 -6.85
N LEU A 6 -41.02 -9.32 -7.60
CA LEU A 6 -40.13 -8.27 -7.10
C LEU A 6 -40.77 -7.52 -5.92
N GLN A 7 -42.05 -7.18 -6.01
CA GLN A 7 -42.80 -6.51 -4.93
C GLN A 7 -42.95 -7.40 -3.68
N ARG A 8 -43.07 -8.72 -3.84
CA ARG A 8 -43.07 -9.66 -2.72
C ARG A 8 -41.71 -9.78 -2.03
N LYS A 9 -40.62 -9.64 -2.78
CA LYS A 9 -39.23 -9.73 -2.30
C LYS A 9 -38.75 -8.41 -1.69
N PHE A 10 -39.24 -7.28 -2.21
CA PHE A 10 -38.93 -5.92 -1.75
C PHE A 10 -40.22 -5.14 -1.41
N PRO A 11 -40.87 -5.44 -0.27
CA PRO A 11 -42.13 -4.80 0.11
C PRO A 11 -42.02 -3.29 0.42
N GLN A 12 -40.80 -2.77 0.57
CA GLN A 12 -40.53 -1.36 0.82
C GLN A 12 -40.78 -0.45 -0.41
N PHE A 13 -40.80 -1.01 -1.62
CA PHE A 13 -41.06 -0.25 -2.84
C PHE A 13 -42.52 -0.32 -3.27
N GLN A 14 -43.09 0.83 -3.66
CA GLN A 14 -44.40 0.84 -4.29
C GLN A 14 -44.33 0.27 -5.71
N GLN A 15 -45.46 -0.24 -6.21
CA GLN A 15 -45.50 -0.88 -7.53
C GLN A 15 -45.04 0.07 -8.66
N ASN A 16 -45.38 1.35 -8.57
CA ASN A 16 -44.93 2.38 -9.51
C ASN A 16 -43.42 2.62 -9.48
N GLU A 17 -42.80 2.52 -8.29
CA GLU A 17 -41.35 2.66 -8.16
C GLU A 17 -40.64 1.46 -8.80
N ILE A 18 -41.14 0.24 -8.58
CA ILE A 18 -40.57 -0.96 -9.21
C ILE A 18 -40.64 -0.87 -10.74
N PHE A 19 -41.72 -0.32 -11.30
CA PHE A 19 -41.81 -0.03 -12.74
C PHE A 19 -40.75 0.98 -13.18
N SER A 20 -40.58 2.08 -12.44
CA SER A 20 -39.57 3.09 -12.78
C SER A 20 -38.13 2.55 -12.71
N LEU A 21 -37.85 1.67 -11.75
CA LEU A 21 -36.54 1.00 -11.60
C LEU A 21 -36.31 -0.02 -12.72
N SER A 22 -37.35 -0.75 -13.12
CA SER A 22 -37.30 -1.66 -14.26
C SER A 22 -37.04 -0.94 -15.58
N ASP A 23 -37.71 0.20 -15.79
CA ASP A 23 -37.48 1.07 -16.97
C ASP A 23 -36.06 1.64 -16.96
N ALA A 24 -35.56 2.08 -15.80
CA ALA A 24 -34.20 2.57 -15.65
C ALA A 24 -33.17 1.48 -15.97
N PHE A 25 -33.37 0.26 -15.49
CA PHE A 25 -32.51 -0.88 -15.77
C PHE A 25 -32.49 -1.22 -17.28
N GLN A 26 -33.64 -1.24 -17.94
CA GLN A 26 -33.72 -1.47 -19.39
C GLN A 26 -33.00 -0.41 -20.22
N ARG A 27 -32.95 0.85 -19.74
CA ARG A 27 -32.16 1.90 -20.40
C ARG A 27 -30.65 1.70 -20.25
N LEU A 28 -30.22 1.04 -19.19
CA LEU A 28 -28.81 0.74 -18.93
C LEU A 28 -28.36 -0.53 -19.68
N ASP A 29 -29.26 -1.51 -19.83
CA ASP A 29 -29.04 -2.71 -20.64
C ASP A 29 -29.31 -2.45 -22.13
N VAL A 30 -28.45 -1.62 -22.74
CA VAL A 30 -28.58 -1.19 -24.14
C VAL A 30 -28.59 -2.36 -25.14
N ASP A 31 -27.98 -3.49 -24.76
CA ASP A 31 -27.85 -4.68 -25.61
C ASP A 31 -28.93 -5.75 -25.31
N ASP A 32 -29.89 -5.48 -24.42
CA ASP A 32 -30.98 -6.38 -23.98
C ASP A 32 -30.47 -7.77 -23.54
N LYS A 33 -29.37 -7.78 -22.78
CA LYS A 33 -28.68 -8.98 -22.31
C LYS A 33 -29.33 -9.59 -21.07
N GLY A 34 -30.21 -8.86 -20.40
CA GLY A 34 -30.83 -9.20 -19.12
C GLY A 34 -29.98 -8.90 -17.90
N TYR A 35 -28.80 -8.29 -18.07
CA TYR A 35 -27.86 -7.97 -16.99
C TYR A 35 -26.99 -6.77 -17.32
N ILE A 36 -26.50 -6.07 -16.29
CA ILE A 36 -25.51 -5.00 -16.39
C ILE A 36 -24.25 -5.34 -15.58
N ASP A 37 -23.15 -4.65 -15.83
CA ASP A 37 -21.92 -4.81 -15.06
C ASP A 37 -21.92 -3.96 -13.78
N GLU A 38 -21.12 -4.38 -12.78
CA GLU A 38 -21.03 -3.72 -11.47
C GLU A 38 -20.72 -2.21 -11.57
N ALA A 39 -19.79 -1.80 -12.45
CA ALA A 39 -19.42 -0.38 -12.58
C ALA A 39 -20.59 0.46 -13.14
N THR A 40 -21.31 -0.06 -14.13
CA THR A 40 -22.52 0.58 -14.67
C THR A 40 -23.62 0.65 -13.61
N ALA A 41 -23.82 -0.42 -12.84
CA ALA A 41 -24.79 -0.43 -11.74
C ALA A 41 -24.45 0.61 -10.67
N ILE A 42 -23.19 0.67 -10.21
CA ILE A 42 -22.74 1.66 -9.22
C ILE A 42 -22.96 3.08 -9.74
N LYS A 43 -22.53 3.39 -10.97
CA LYS A 43 -22.67 4.72 -11.55
C LYS A 43 -24.13 5.13 -11.74
N ALA A 44 -24.99 4.21 -12.15
CA ALA A 44 -26.42 4.45 -12.28
C ALA A 44 -27.08 4.75 -10.93
N THR A 45 -26.79 3.93 -9.91
CA THR A 45 -27.33 4.13 -8.56
C THR A 45 -26.77 5.39 -7.89
N GLN A 46 -25.51 5.74 -8.18
CA GLN A 46 -24.91 7.00 -7.73
C GLN A 46 -25.70 8.21 -8.25
N GLN A 47 -26.10 8.17 -9.54
CA GLN A 47 -26.87 9.24 -10.17
C GLN A 47 -28.33 9.27 -9.70
N SER A 48 -28.96 8.10 -9.53
CA SER A 48 -30.38 8.03 -9.16
C SER A 48 -30.63 8.36 -7.68
N GLU A 49 -29.78 7.87 -6.77
CA GLU A 49 -29.95 8.04 -5.32
C GLU A 49 -29.07 9.16 -4.73
N SER A 50 -28.25 9.82 -5.56
CA SER A 50 -27.33 10.90 -5.17
C SER A 50 -26.44 10.52 -3.97
N GLN A 51 -25.97 9.28 -3.92
CA GLN A 51 -25.09 8.77 -2.86
C GLN A 51 -23.62 8.73 -3.30
N PRO A 52 -22.65 8.80 -2.36
CA PRO A 52 -21.23 8.64 -2.68
C PRO A 52 -20.90 7.24 -3.22
N TYR A 53 -19.87 7.16 -4.07
CA TYR A 53 -19.43 5.90 -4.71
C TYR A 53 -19.24 4.77 -3.70
N ASP A 54 -18.53 5.02 -2.61
CA ASP A 54 -18.19 4.02 -1.60
C ASP A 54 -19.42 3.44 -0.87
N VAL A 55 -20.47 4.25 -0.68
CA VAL A 55 -21.72 3.81 -0.05
C VAL A 55 -22.46 2.85 -0.97
N VAL A 56 -22.56 3.20 -2.26
CA VAL A 56 -23.21 2.36 -3.27
C VAL A 56 -22.42 1.07 -3.48
N ARG A 57 -21.08 1.17 -3.54
CA ARG A 57 -20.18 0.03 -3.65
C ARG A 57 -20.31 -0.94 -2.48
N GLN A 58 -20.35 -0.42 -1.25
CA GLN A 58 -20.51 -1.26 -0.06
C GLN A 58 -21.90 -1.93 -0.07
N ALA A 59 -22.95 -1.21 -0.44
CA ALA A 59 -24.29 -1.78 -0.57
C ALA A 59 -24.34 -2.89 -1.63
N LEU A 60 -23.61 -2.74 -2.75
CA LEU A 60 -23.52 -3.77 -3.78
C LEU A 60 -22.82 -5.03 -3.27
N LYS A 61 -21.79 -4.91 -2.41
CA LYS A 61 -21.14 -6.07 -1.78
C LYS A 61 -22.07 -6.85 -0.85
N GLU A 62 -23.07 -6.20 -0.25
CA GLU A 62 -24.08 -6.86 0.59
C GLU A 62 -25.16 -7.57 -0.23
N VAL A 63 -25.31 -7.22 -1.51
CA VAL A 63 -26.19 -7.92 -2.45
C VAL A 63 -25.41 -9.11 -3.00
N GLU A 64 -25.77 -10.32 -2.57
CA GLU A 64 -25.12 -11.56 -3.00
C GLU A 64 -25.28 -11.77 -4.52
N LEU A 65 -24.31 -11.29 -5.30
CA LEU A 65 -24.25 -11.52 -6.74
C LEU A 65 -23.88 -12.98 -7.03
N ASP A 66 -24.34 -13.47 -8.18
CA ASP A 66 -24.02 -14.80 -8.65
C ASP A 66 -22.52 -14.96 -9.00
N SER A 67 -22.08 -16.18 -9.28
CA SER A 67 -20.68 -16.46 -9.68
C SER A 67 -20.22 -15.71 -10.94
N SER A 68 -21.15 -15.17 -11.73
CA SER A 68 -20.85 -14.42 -12.94
C SER A 68 -20.61 -12.92 -12.66
N ARG A 69 -20.93 -12.45 -11.45
CA ARG A 69 -20.82 -11.05 -11.01
C ARG A 69 -21.51 -10.06 -11.94
N ARG A 70 -22.61 -10.52 -12.53
CA ARG A 70 -23.50 -9.70 -13.34
C ARG A 70 -24.63 -9.23 -12.45
N VAL A 71 -25.02 -7.97 -12.62
CA VAL A 71 -26.12 -7.37 -11.85
C VAL A 71 -27.39 -7.57 -12.66
N GLU A 72 -28.25 -8.47 -12.22
CA GLU A 72 -29.57 -8.65 -12.81
C GLU A 72 -30.56 -7.60 -12.27
N LEU A 73 -31.76 -7.55 -12.84
CA LEU A 73 -32.81 -6.62 -12.40
C LEU A 73 -33.15 -6.80 -10.90
N GLU A 74 -33.17 -8.04 -10.39
CA GLU A 74 -33.44 -8.30 -8.98
C GLU A 74 -32.34 -7.73 -8.08
N ASP A 75 -31.08 -7.87 -8.50
CA ASP A 75 -29.91 -7.38 -7.76
C ASP A 75 -29.83 -5.85 -7.80
N TYR A 76 -30.18 -5.24 -8.92
CA TYR A 76 -30.25 -3.78 -9.07
C TYR A 76 -31.31 -3.17 -8.15
N VAL A 77 -32.49 -3.79 -8.05
CA VAL A 77 -33.53 -3.36 -7.09
C VAL A 77 -33.08 -3.61 -5.65
N GLY A 78 -32.40 -4.73 -5.38
CA GLY A 78 -31.80 -5.04 -4.08
C GLY A 78 -30.73 -4.02 -3.65
N LEU A 79 -29.90 -3.57 -4.59
CA LEU A 79 -28.90 -2.52 -4.38
C LEU A 79 -29.57 -1.22 -3.95
N ILE A 80 -30.60 -0.77 -4.67
CA ILE A 80 -31.31 0.47 -4.35
C ILE A 80 -32.03 0.36 -3.00
N ALA A 81 -32.62 -0.79 -2.69
CA ALA A 81 -33.20 -1.05 -1.36
C ALA A 81 -32.15 -0.87 -0.27
N ARG A 82 -30.99 -1.49 -0.42
CA ARG A 82 -29.90 -1.43 0.57
C ARG A 82 -29.32 -0.04 0.72
N VAL A 83 -29.16 0.70 -0.38
CA VAL A 83 -28.71 2.09 -0.35
C VAL A 83 -29.71 2.99 0.39
N ARG A 84 -31.02 2.77 0.22
CA ARG A 84 -32.07 3.52 0.93
C ARG A 84 -32.19 3.13 2.41
N ASP A 85 -31.97 1.85 2.73
CA ASP A 85 -31.97 1.32 4.10
C ASP A 85 -30.64 1.60 4.86
N ALA A 86 -29.59 2.05 4.17
CA ALA A 86 -28.28 2.28 4.76
C ALA A 86 -28.33 3.27 5.94
N SER A 87 -27.81 2.82 7.08
CA SER A 87 -27.87 3.56 8.35
C SER A 87 -27.09 4.88 8.29
N PRO A 88 -27.46 5.90 9.07
CA PRO A 88 -26.69 7.17 9.15
C PRO A 88 -25.22 7.00 9.57
N ALA A 89 -24.83 5.84 10.12
CA ALA A 89 -23.44 5.47 10.37
C ALA A 89 -22.65 5.13 9.08
N GLN A 90 -23.28 4.49 8.09
CA GLN A 90 -22.68 4.24 6.77
C GLN A 90 -22.55 5.53 5.95
N LYS A 91 -23.47 6.48 6.12
CA LYS A 91 -23.38 7.83 5.50
C LYS A 91 -22.18 8.65 6.01
N ARG A 92 -21.60 8.31 7.16
CA ARG A 92 -20.40 8.97 7.72
C ARG A 92 -19.08 8.42 7.16
N LEU A 93 -19.08 7.26 6.49
CA LEU A 93 -17.88 6.70 5.85
C LEU A 93 -17.36 7.56 4.69
N SER A 94 -18.18 8.51 4.21
CA SER A 94 -17.95 9.26 2.97
C SER A 94 -18.06 10.78 3.10
N ALA A 95 -18.36 11.31 4.29
CA ALA A 95 -18.33 12.75 4.54
C ALA A 95 -17.03 13.10 5.26
N GLY A 96 -16.02 13.54 4.51
CA GLY A 96 -14.92 14.31 5.09
C GLY A 96 -15.46 15.47 5.95
N PRO A 97 -14.72 15.96 6.94
CA PRO A 97 -15.26 16.91 7.90
C PRO A 97 -15.69 18.20 7.21
N ILE A 98 -16.99 18.40 7.07
CA ILE A 98 -17.58 19.70 6.72
C ILE A 98 -17.46 20.57 7.96
N SER A 99 -16.66 21.64 7.89
CA SER A 99 -16.58 22.66 8.93
C SER A 99 -17.97 23.25 9.19
N PRO A 100 -18.52 23.19 10.42
CA PRO A 100 -19.74 23.91 10.72
C PRO A 100 -19.40 25.39 10.87
N GLY A 101 -19.97 26.20 9.98
CA GLY A 101 -19.97 27.65 10.09
C GLY A 101 -20.54 28.12 11.43
N THR A 102 -19.89 29.16 11.94
CA THR A 102 -20.15 29.91 13.17
C THR A 102 -21.63 30.25 13.36
N ARG A 103 -22.25 29.74 14.44
CA ARG A 103 -23.36 30.40 15.16
C ARG A 103 -23.41 29.91 16.60
N GLY A 104 -23.16 30.82 17.53
CA GLY A 104 -23.15 30.53 18.97
C GLY A 104 -24.56 30.47 19.55
N VAL A 105 -24.75 29.57 20.52
CA VAL A 105 -25.67 29.72 21.66
C VAL A 105 -25.06 28.96 22.84
N VAL A 106 -24.99 29.64 23.98
CA VAL A 106 -24.48 29.16 25.27
C VAL A 106 -25.55 28.27 25.94
N ALA A 107 -25.18 27.08 26.43
CA ALA A 107 -25.89 26.42 27.52
C ALA A 107 -24.95 25.49 28.31
N GLN A 108 -25.13 25.50 29.63
CA GLN A 108 -24.22 25.03 30.67
C GLN A 108 -24.74 23.71 31.28
N MET A 109 -23.82 22.89 31.86
CA MET A 109 -24.04 21.72 32.75
C MET A 109 -24.46 20.38 32.07
N THR A 110 -23.98 19.17 32.42
CA THR A 110 -23.20 18.59 33.55
C THR A 110 -22.66 17.20 33.18
N GLY A 111 -21.43 16.87 33.60
CA GLY A 111 -20.94 15.53 34.04
C GLY A 111 -21.07 14.29 33.14
N GLY A 112 -19.93 13.73 32.68
CA GLY A 112 -19.84 12.32 32.26
C GLY A 112 -18.64 11.97 31.37
N HIS A 113 -17.69 11.21 31.92
CA HIS A 113 -16.65 10.38 31.27
C HIS A 113 -15.99 10.84 29.96
N VAL A 114 -14.73 11.26 30.07
CA VAL A 114 -13.80 11.50 28.95
C VAL A 114 -13.29 10.17 28.40
N SER A 115 -13.75 9.75 27.22
CA SER A 115 -13.03 8.80 26.37
C SER A 115 -12.09 9.59 25.45
N LYS A 116 -10.80 9.22 25.44
CA LYS A 116 -9.78 9.79 24.57
C LYS A 116 -10.20 9.65 23.10
N GLY A 117 -10.34 10.79 22.41
CA GLY A 117 -10.60 10.84 20.97
C GLY A 117 -9.42 10.25 20.18
N SER A 118 -9.72 9.26 19.35
CA SER A 118 -8.78 8.71 18.36
C SER A 118 -8.61 9.72 17.23
N ILE A 119 -7.45 10.35 17.16
CA ILE A 119 -7.00 11.15 16.01
C ILE A 119 -6.37 10.15 15.02
N GLY A 120 -7.08 9.85 13.94
CA GLY A 120 -6.61 9.00 12.84
C GLY A 120 -7.78 8.34 12.11
N GLY A 121 -8.02 8.74 10.85
CA GLY A 121 -9.06 8.20 9.96
C GLY A 121 -8.80 6.73 9.66
N LYS A 122 -9.55 5.87 10.35
CA LYS A 122 -9.45 4.41 10.26
C LYS A 122 -10.78 3.89 9.72
N ILE A 123 -10.80 3.45 8.47
CA ILE A 123 -11.99 2.86 7.85
C ILE A 123 -12.03 1.37 8.22
N GLN A 124 -13.11 0.94 8.87
CA GLN A 124 -13.35 -0.48 9.13
C GLN A 124 -13.97 -1.13 7.89
N VAL A 125 -13.29 -2.13 7.33
CA VAL A 125 -13.81 -2.98 6.26
C VAL A 125 -14.17 -4.34 6.87
N GLN A 126 -15.41 -4.79 6.63
CA GLN A 126 -15.91 -6.07 7.09
C GLN A 126 -15.37 -7.19 6.20
N GLY A 127 -14.68 -8.18 6.79
CA GLY A 127 -14.20 -9.36 6.07
C GLY A 127 -15.32 -10.36 5.75
N SER A 128 -15.03 -11.33 4.86
CA SER A 128 -15.99 -12.38 4.42
C SER A 128 -16.42 -13.33 5.54
N SER A 129 -15.78 -13.26 6.71
CA SER A 129 -16.20 -13.97 7.92
C SER A 129 -16.71 -12.95 8.93
N ALA A 130 -17.93 -13.16 9.43
CA ALA A 130 -18.71 -12.21 10.24
C ALA A 130 -18.02 -11.61 11.49
N ASN A 131 -16.82 -12.08 11.86
CA ASN A 131 -16.07 -11.68 13.06
C ASN A 131 -14.71 -11.00 12.80
N VAL A 132 -14.27 -10.81 11.55
CA VAL A 132 -12.96 -10.17 11.26
C VAL A 132 -13.16 -8.81 10.60
N THR A 133 -12.74 -7.75 11.29
CA THR A 133 -12.73 -6.37 10.76
C THR A 133 -11.29 -5.97 10.45
N HIS A 134 -11.01 -5.62 9.19
CA HIS A 134 -9.71 -5.09 8.78
C HIS A 134 -9.80 -3.58 8.68
N THR A 135 -8.82 -2.87 9.25
CA THR A 135 -8.79 -1.40 9.22
C THR A 135 -7.87 -0.92 8.11
N ILE A 136 -8.38 -0.03 7.25
CA ILE A 136 -7.59 0.62 6.21
C ILE A 136 -7.23 2.02 6.66
N ASN A 137 -5.96 2.38 6.46
CA ASN A 137 -5.46 3.72 6.70
C ASN A 137 -5.76 4.61 5.48
N GLU A 138 -6.58 5.65 5.69
CA GLU A 138 -7.00 6.57 4.63
C GLU A 138 -5.83 7.32 3.99
N ASP A 139 -4.83 7.71 4.80
CA ASP A 139 -3.65 8.41 4.31
C ASP A 139 -2.82 7.49 3.40
N GLU A 140 -2.65 6.21 3.78
CA GLU A 140 -1.95 5.22 2.96
C GLU A 140 -2.66 4.99 1.63
N ARG A 141 -3.98 4.79 1.66
CA ARG A 141 -4.78 4.65 0.43
C ARG A 141 -4.60 5.86 -0.49
N THR A 142 -4.77 7.06 0.05
CA THR A 142 -4.72 8.32 -0.71
C THR A 142 -3.36 8.51 -1.38
N GLU A 143 -2.28 8.30 -0.63
CA GLU A 143 -0.92 8.54 -1.12
C GLU A 143 -0.43 7.43 -2.06
N PHE A 144 -0.82 6.18 -1.84
CA PHE A 144 -0.52 5.11 -2.80
C PHE A 144 -1.30 5.28 -4.10
N THR A 145 -2.58 5.69 -4.04
CA THR A 145 -3.34 6.03 -5.26
C THR A 145 -2.69 7.18 -6.02
N ARG A 146 -2.25 8.24 -5.32
CA ARG A 146 -1.52 9.36 -5.94
C ARG A 146 -0.23 8.89 -6.62
N HIS A 147 0.52 8.00 -5.96
CA HIS A 147 1.73 7.43 -6.53
C HIS A 147 1.45 6.61 -7.80
N ILE A 148 0.47 5.70 -7.76
CA ILE A 148 0.04 4.90 -8.92
C ILE A 148 -0.35 5.80 -10.10
N ASN A 149 -1.16 6.83 -9.84
CA ASN A 149 -1.57 7.79 -10.87
C ASN A 149 -0.38 8.52 -11.50
N ALA A 150 0.67 8.79 -10.73
CA ALA A 150 1.85 9.50 -11.23
C ALA A 150 2.77 8.58 -12.05
N VAL A 151 3.03 7.35 -11.58
CA VAL A 151 3.98 6.44 -12.23
C VAL A 151 3.39 5.74 -13.45
N LEU A 152 2.09 5.46 -13.44
CA LEU A 152 1.41 4.80 -14.56
C LEU A 152 0.77 5.80 -15.54
N ALA A 153 1.05 7.10 -15.37
CA ALA A 153 0.54 8.15 -16.24
C ALA A 153 1.00 7.93 -17.70
N GLY A 154 0.04 7.85 -18.61
CA GLY A 154 0.33 7.70 -20.04
C GLY A 154 0.63 6.27 -20.50
N ASP A 155 0.41 5.25 -19.66
CA ASP A 155 0.50 3.84 -20.07
C ASP A 155 -0.49 3.51 -21.21
N SER A 156 -0.05 2.71 -22.18
CA SER A 156 -0.83 2.39 -23.39
C SER A 156 -2.05 1.51 -23.14
N ASP A 157 -2.03 0.67 -22.10
CA ASP A 157 -3.02 -0.36 -21.84
C ASP A 157 -4.04 0.08 -20.79
N ILE A 158 -3.57 0.76 -19.74
CA ILE A 158 -4.42 1.22 -18.62
C ILE A 158 -4.60 2.73 -18.56
N GLY A 159 -3.95 3.52 -19.42
CA GLY A 159 -4.00 4.98 -19.39
C GLY A 159 -5.42 5.56 -19.48
N ALA A 160 -6.36 4.87 -20.14
CA ALA A 160 -7.76 5.29 -20.23
C ALA A 160 -8.52 5.22 -18.88
N ARG A 161 -7.97 4.52 -17.88
CA ARG A 161 -8.55 4.36 -16.53
C ARG A 161 -7.99 5.38 -15.54
N LEU A 162 -6.87 6.01 -15.88
CA LEU A 162 -6.16 6.95 -15.02
C LEU A 162 -6.58 8.39 -15.35
N PRO A 163 -6.58 9.29 -14.35
CA PRO A 163 -6.23 9.07 -12.95
C PRO A 163 -7.41 8.55 -12.11
N PHE A 164 -7.12 7.67 -11.15
CA PHE A 164 -8.08 7.22 -10.15
C PHE A 164 -8.36 8.33 -9.11
N PRO A 165 -9.61 8.50 -8.63
CA PRO A 165 -9.88 9.40 -7.51
C PRO A 165 -9.16 8.95 -6.24
N THR A 166 -8.58 9.90 -5.51
CA THR A 166 -7.78 9.61 -4.30
C THR A 166 -8.64 9.45 -3.03
N ASP A 167 -9.89 9.89 -3.09
CA ASP A 167 -10.84 9.90 -1.98
C ASP A 167 -11.80 8.69 -1.97
N THR A 168 -11.82 7.86 -3.02
CA THR A 168 -12.69 6.69 -3.16
C THR A 168 -11.92 5.36 -3.09
N PHE A 169 -12.65 4.23 -3.05
CA PHE A 169 -12.10 2.88 -3.17
C PHE A 169 -11.97 2.37 -4.63
N GLU A 170 -12.19 3.22 -5.63
CA GLU A 170 -12.21 2.84 -7.05
C GLU A 170 -10.89 2.21 -7.54
N MET A 171 -9.76 2.70 -7.04
CA MET A 171 -8.43 2.11 -7.33
C MET A 171 -8.38 0.60 -7.06
N PHE A 172 -9.04 0.11 -6.02
CA PHE A 172 -9.05 -1.31 -5.69
C PHE A 172 -9.91 -2.12 -6.68
N ASP A 173 -10.99 -1.55 -7.19
CA ASP A 173 -11.84 -2.21 -8.19
C ASP A 173 -11.12 -2.30 -9.54
N GLU A 174 -10.31 -1.30 -9.87
CA GLU A 174 -9.47 -1.28 -11.07
C GLU A 174 -8.28 -2.25 -10.99
N CYS A 175 -7.92 -2.73 -9.80
CA CYS A 175 -6.91 -3.77 -9.63
C CYS A 175 -7.43 -5.20 -9.90
N LYS A 176 -8.76 -5.41 -10.05
CA LYS A 176 -9.38 -6.75 -10.15
C LYS A 176 -8.77 -7.62 -11.26
N ASP A 177 -8.39 -7.01 -12.38
CA ASP A 177 -7.91 -7.69 -13.58
C ASP A 177 -6.40 -7.93 -13.63
N GLY A 178 -5.68 -7.49 -12.59
CA GLY A 178 -4.24 -7.67 -12.43
C GLY A 178 -3.38 -6.71 -13.24
N LEU A 179 -3.93 -5.92 -14.16
CA LEU A 179 -3.11 -5.07 -15.05
C LEU A 179 -2.45 -3.92 -14.31
N VAL A 180 -3.19 -3.21 -13.44
CA VAL A 180 -2.65 -2.12 -12.63
C VAL A 180 -1.50 -2.61 -11.74
N LEU A 181 -1.68 -3.78 -11.10
CA LEU A 181 -0.66 -4.37 -10.23
C LEU A 181 0.56 -4.87 -11.01
N ALA A 182 0.36 -5.48 -12.18
CA ALA A 182 1.46 -5.94 -13.03
C ALA A 182 2.31 -4.76 -13.53
N LYS A 183 1.67 -3.67 -13.97
CA LYS A 183 2.36 -2.45 -14.41
C LYS A 183 3.10 -1.78 -13.25
N LEU A 184 2.51 -1.74 -12.05
CA LEU A 184 3.18 -1.23 -10.85
C LEU A 184 4.41 -2.07 -10.46
N ILE A 185 4.36 -3.40 -10.64
CA ILE A 185 5.52 -4.29 -10.43
C ILE A 185 6.64 -3.92 -11.40
N ASN A 186 6.35 -3.75 -12.69
CA ASN A 186 7.34 -3.35 -13.70
C ASN A 186 7.90 -1.94 -13.46
N ASP A 187 7.10 -1.00 -12.96
CA ASP A 187 7.61 0.32 -12.55
C ASP A 187 8.60 0.21 -11.38
N SER A 188 8.27 -0.60 -10.37
CA SER A 188 9.10 -0.78 -9.19
C SER A 188 10.38 -1.59 -9.48
N VAL A 189 10.27 -2.64 -10.29
CA VAL A 189 11.39 -3.48 -10.73
C VAL A 189 11.21 -3.76 -12.24
N PRO A 190 11.91 -3.01 -13.11
CA PRO A 190 11.83 -3.18 -14.55
C PRO A 190 12.11 -4.60 -15.00
N ASP A 191 11.47 -4.99 -16.11
CA ASP A 191 11.63 -6.30 -16.77
C ASP A 191 11.25 -7.53 -15.90
N THR A 192 10.46 -7.34 -14.85
CA THR A 192 9.96 -8.45 -14.02
C THR A 192 8.88 -9.25 -14.75
N ILE A 193 7.93 -8.57 -15.39
CA ILE A 193 6.80 -9.16 -16.10
C ILE A 193 6.91 -8.83 -17.57
N ASP A 194 6.97 -9.86 -18.41
CA ASP A 194 6.78 -9.70 -19.86
C ASP A 194 5.30 -9.41 -20.15
N GLU A 195 4.99 -8.16 -20.47
CA GLU A 195 3.59 -7.72 -20.64
C GLU A 195 2.85 -8.45 -21.75
N ARG A 196 3.56 -9.12 -22.67
CA ARG A 196 2.95 -9.94 -23.74
C ARG A 196 2.23 -11.17 -23.21
N VAL A 197 2.54 -11.62 -21.99
CA VAL A 197 1.86 -12.76 -21.36
C VAL A 197 0.57 -12.34 -20.64
N LEU A 198 0.34 -11.04 -20.47
CA LEU A 198 -0.86 -10.54 -19.82
C LEU A 198 -2.04 -10.54 -20.78
N ASN A 199 -3.19 -10.99 -20.29
CA ASN A 199 -4.44 -10.87 -21.00
C ASN A 199 -4.88 -9.40 -21.02
N LEU A 200 -5.03 -8.83 -22.23
CA LEU A 200 -5.50 -7.46 -22.45
C LEU A 200 -6.94 -7.42 -23.00
N PRO A 201 -7.75 -6.41 -22.66
CA PRO A 201 -9.05 -6.19 -23.29
C PRO A 201 -8.88 -5.97 -24.81
N GLY A 202 -9.57 -6.77 -25.61
CA GLY A 202 -9.49 -6.72 -27.08
C GLY A 202 -10.58 -5.85 -27.70
N LYS A 203 -10.47 -5.59 -29.02
CA LYS A 203 -11.51 -4.87 -29.80
C LYS A 203 -12.89 -5.55 -29.75
N LYS A 204 -12.94 -6.87 -29.57
CA LYS A 204 -14.18 -7.66 -29.47
C LYS A 204 -14.62 -7.92 -28.03
N THR A 205 -13.67 -7.96 -27.09
CA THR A 205 -13.88 -8.23 -25.65
C THR A 205 -13.45 -7.02 -24.84
N LYS A 206 -14.42 -6.12 -24.58
CA LYS A 206 -14.20 -4.87 -23.83
C LYS A 206 -13.79 -5.09 -22.36
N LYS A 207 -14.04 -6.28 -21.81
CA LYS A 207 -13.67 -6.68 -20.44
C LYS A 207 -13.12 -8.11 -20.46
N LEU A 208 -12.17 -8.38 -19.57
CA LEU A 208 -11.62 -9.72 -19.36
C LEU A 208 -12.65 -10.61 -18.67
N ASN A 209 -12.62 -11.91 -18.98
CA ASN A 209 -13.42 -12.90 -18.25
C ASN A 209 -12.70 -13.32 -16.95
N ALA A 210 -13.43 -13.98 -16.04
CA ALA A 210 -12.89 -14.39 -14.74
C ALA A 210 -11.65 -15.31 -14.85
N PHE A 211 -11.58 -16.14 -15.88
CA PHE A 211 -10.43 -17.02 -16.12
C PHE A 211 -9.17 -16.21 -16.50
N GLN A 212 -9.29 -15.29 -17.44
CA GLN A 212 -8.21 -14.39 -17.86
C GLN A 212 -7.73 -13.49 -16.72
N MET A 213 -8.65 -12.98 -15.89
CA MET A 213 -8.30 -12.22 -14.69
C MET A 213 -7.54 -13.09 -13.68
N THR A 214 -7.92 -14.37 -13.54
CA THR A 214 -7.21 -15.32 -12.68
C THR A 214 -5.79 -15.57 -13.19
N GLU A 215 -5.61 -15.76 -14.50
CA GLU A 215 -4.27 -15.91 -15.10
C GLU A 215 -3.38 -14.69 -14.86
N ASN A 216 -3.90 -13.49 -15.11
CA ASN A 216 -3.17 -12.24 -14.84
C ASN A 216 -2.79 -12.12 -13.37
N ASN A 217 -3.73 -12.38 -12.45
CA ASN A 217 -3.48 -12.26 -11.01
C ASN A 217 -2.51 -13.32 -10.49
N ASN A 218 -2.47 -14.52 -11.09
CA ASN A 218 -1.43 -15.51 -10.79
C ASN A 218 -0.04 -15.00 -11.21
N ILE A 219 0.08 -14.37 -12.39
CA ILE A 219 1.33 -13.74 -12.83
C ILE A 219 1.74 -12.65 -11.85
N VAL A 220 0.82 -11.78 -11.42
CA VAL A 220 1.08 -10.74 -10.42
C VAL A 220 1.62 -11.33 -9.12
N ILE A 221 0.99 -12.38 -8.59
CA ILE A 221 1.39 -13.00 -7.32
C ILE A 221 2.76 -13.67 -7.43
N GLU A 222 3.01 -14.46 -8.47
CA GLU A 222 4.30 -15.12 -8.67
C GLU A 222 5.42 -14.11 -8.94
N SER A 223 5.14 -13.04 -9.68
CA SER A 223 6.10 -11.94 -9.91
C SER A 223 6.40 -11.17 -8.64
N ALA A 224 5.37 -10.91 -7.81
CA ALA A 224 5.55 -10.31 -6.50
C ALA A 224 6.44 -11.16 -5.58
N LYS A 225 6.30 -12.50 -5.60
CA LYS A 225 7.23 -13.41 -4.91
C LYS A 225 8.64 -13.27 -5.46
N GLY A 226 8.78 -13.25 -6.78
CA GLY A 226 10.07 -13.15 -7.48
C GLY A 226 10.86 -11.89 -7.12
N ILE A 227 10.17 -10.78 -6.82
CA ILE A 227 10.83 -9.53 -6.37
C ILE A 227 11.02 -9.46 -4.84
N GLY A 228 10.55 -10.44 -4.07
CA GLY A 228 10.73 -10.54 -2.62
C GLY A 228 9.58 -9.98 -1.78
N CYS A 229 8.38 -9.82 -2.35
CA CYS A 229 7.19 -9.52 -1.55
C CYS A 229 6.69 -10.78 -0.82
N SER A 230 6.24 -10.61 0.42
CA SER A 230 5.57 -11.66 1.18
C SER A 230 4.09 -11.70 0.79
N VAL A 231 3.71 -12.72 0.02
CA VAL A 231 2.35 -12.91 -0.51
C VAL A 231 1.70 -14.22 -0.05
N VAL A 232 2.13 -14.76 1.09
CA VAL A 232 1.64 -16.05 1.64
C VAL A 232 0.12 -16.03 1.90
N ASN A 233 -0.43 -14.85 2.20
CA ASN A 233 -1.82 -14.66 2.61
C ASN A 233 -2.71 -14.02 1.53
N ILE A 234 -2.29 -13.99 0.26
CA ILE A 234 -3.07 -13.41 -0.85
C ILE A 234 -3.06 -14.33 -2.07
N GLY A 235 -4.25 -14.68 -2.57
CA GLY A 235 -4.47 -15.44 -3.80
C GLY A 235 -5.10 -14.60 -4.91
N ALA A 236 -5.14 -15.17 -6.12
CA ALA A 236 -5.79 -14.50 -7.26
C ALA A 236 -7.28 -14.22 -6.99
N GLY A 237 -7.95 -15.13 -6.26
CA GLY A 237 -9.33 -14.94 -5.81
C GLY A 237 -9.50 -13.70 -4.93
N ASP A 238 -8.58 -13.43 -4.00
CA ASP A 238 -8.66 -12.26 -3.12
C ASP A 238 -8.55 -10.94 -3.88
N ILE A 239 -7.77 -10.92 -4.97
CA ILE A 239 -7.62 -9.75 -5.84
C ILE A 239 -8.91 -9.54 -6.65
N ILE A 240 -9.46 -10.61 -7.24
CA ILE A 240 -10.73 -10.56 -7.98
C ILE A 240 -11.88 -10.14 -7.05
N GLU A 241 -11.88 -10.62 -5.81
CA GLU A 241 -12.86 -10.27 -4.78
C GLU A 241 -12.69 -8.87 -4.19
N VAL A 242 -11.60 -8.18 -4.53
CA VAL A 242 -11.26 -6.85 -4.02
C VAL A 242 -11.20 -6.84 -2.50
N ARG A 243 -10.31 -7.67 -1.97
CA ARG A 243 -9.93 -7.66 -0.56
C ARG A 243 -9.00 -6.48 -0.33
N GLU A 244 -9.57 -5.32 -0.03
CA GLU A 244 -8.86 -4.04 -0.09
C GLU A 244 -7.61 -4.01 0.79
N HIS A 245 -7.67 -4.60 1.99
CA HIS A 245 -6.54 -4.66 2.91
C HIS A 245 -5.37 -5.51 2.38
N LEU A 246 -5.66 -6.60 1.64
CA LEU A 246 -4.64 -7.43 1.01
C LEU A 246 -4.03 -6.73 -0.19
N ILE A 247 -4.86 -6.12 -1.05
CA ILE A 247 -4.39 -5.35 -2.20
C ILE A 247 -3.54 -4.16 -1.76
N LEU A 248 -3.98 -3.39 -0.75
CA LEU A 248 -3.20 -2.27 -0.21
C LEU A 248 -1.86 -2.74 0.38
N GLY A 249 -1.86 -3.88 1.07
CA GLY A 249 -0.64 -4.51 1.59
C GLY A 249 0.32 -4.91 0.49
N LEU A 250 -0.18 -5.48 -0.62
CA LEU A 250 0.62 -5.84 -1.79
C LEU A 250 1.19 -4.59 -2.47
N ILE A 251 0.36 -3.56 -2.73
CA ILE A 251 0.79 -2.28 -3.32
C ILE A 251 1.92 -1.66 -2.50
N TRP A 252 1.78 -1.61 -1.17
CA TRP A 252 2.84 -1.12 -0.29
C TRP A 252 4.13 -1.91 -0.45
N GLN A 253 4.07 -3.25 -0.48
CA GLN A 253 5.27 -4.07 -0.61
C GLN A 253 5.98 -3.86 -1.95
N VAL A 254 5.22 -3.69 -3.04
CA VAL A 254 5.76 -3.39 -4.38
C VAL A 254 6.43 -2.01 -4.38
N ILE A 255 5.73 -0.97 -3.92
CA ILE A 255 6.28 0.40 -3.81
C ILE A 255 7.53 0.41 -2.93
N ARG A 256 7.49 -0.23 -1.75
CA ARG A 256 8.63 -0.35 -0.85
C ARG A 256 9.81 -1.01 -1.55
N ARG A 257 9.57 -2.05 -2.36
CA ARG A 257 10.63 -2.72 -3.10
C ARG A 257 11.27 -1.80 -4.15
N GLY A 258 10.47 -1.05 -4.91
CA GLY A 258 10.99 -0.10 -5.91
C GLY A 258 11.73 1.09 -5.30
N LEU A 259 11.27 1.60 -4.16
CA LEU A 259 11.93 2.71 -3.46
C LEU A 259 13.27 2.29 -2.84
N LEU A 260 13.29 1.13 -2.17
CA LEU A 260 14.48 0.67 -1.45
C LEU A 260 15.48 -0.09 -2.33
N GLY A 261 15.02 -0.68 -3.46
CA GLY A 261 15.89 -1.38 -4.39
C GLY A 261 16.89 -0.48 -5.12
N LYS A 262 16.66 0.84 -5.13
CA LYS A 262 17.59 1.84 -5.67
C LYS A 262 18.71 2.18 -4.69
N ILE A 263 18.57 1.84 -3.42
CA ILE A 263 19.53 2.12 -2.34
C ILE A 263 20.52 0.96 -2.28
N ASP A 264 21.37 0.89 -3.29
CA ASP A 264 22.41 -0.14 -3.43
C ASP A 264 23.75 0.54 -3.70
N ILE A 265 24.83 0.04 -3.12
CA ILE A 265 26.18 0.62 -3.30
C ILE A 265 26.64 0.58 -4.76
N LYS A 266 26.13 -0.36 -5.56
CA LYS A 266 26.42 -0.43 -6.99
C LYS A 266 25.87 0.78 -7.74
N LEU A 267 24.75 1.33 -7.25
CA LEU A 267 24.11 2.52 -7.81
C LEU A 267 24.65 3.79 -7.13
N HIS A 268 24.95 3.72 -5.83
CA HIS A 268 25.45 4.81 -5.01
C HIS A 268 26.73 4.41 -4.26
N PRO A 269 27.91 4.45 -4.92
CA PRO A 269 29.18 4.12 -4.27
C PRO A 269 29.48 5.01 -3.05
N GLU A 270 28.94 6.23 -3.06
CA GLU A 270 28.98 7.21 -1.98
C GLU A 270 28.45 6.67 -0.63
N LEU A 271 27.62 5.63 -0.65
CA LEU A 271 27.13 4.95 0.56
C LEU A 271 28.28 4.45 1.45
N TYR A 272 29.49 4.27 0.91
CA TYR A 272 30.69 3.95 1.68
C TYR A 272 30.94 4.95 2.83
N ARG A 273 30.53 6.23 2.69
CA ARG A 273 30.66 7.25 3.74
C ARG A 273 29.78 7.01 4.97
N LEU A 274 28.85 6.05 4.89
CA LEU A 274 27.94 5.68 5.98
C LEU A 274 28.44 4.48 6.81
N LEU A 275 29.62 3.94 6.49
CA LEU A 275 30.28 2.93 7.31
C LEU A 275 30.64 3.53 8.67
N GLU A 276 30.42 2.75 9.72
CA GLU A 276 30.93 3.06 11.06
C GLU A 276 32.38 2.55 11.20
N GLU A 277 33.18 3.14 12.09
CA GLU A 277 34.64 2.92 12.17
C GLU A 277 35.05 1.45 12.43
N ASP A 278 34.16 0.64 13.01
CA ASP A 278 34.40 -0.76 13.37
C ASP A 278 33.65 -1.77 12.47
N GLU A 279 33.09 -1.32 11.34
CA GLU A 279 32.26 -2.16 10.48
C GLU A 279 32.91 -2.39 9.11
N THR A 280 32.83 -3.62 8.59
CA THR A 280 33.29 -3.93 7.24
C THR A 280 32.23 -3.57 6.19
N LEU A 281 32.67 -3.33 4.95
CA LEU A 281 31.76 -3.11 3.83
C LEU A 281 30.74 -4.25 3.66
N GLU A 282 31.18 -5.49 3.84
CA GLU A 282 30.29 -6.66 3.78
C GLU A 282 29.17 -6.60 4.83
N GLN A 283 29.49 -6.19 6.06
CA GLN A 283 28.50 -6.06 7.13
C GLN A 283 27.51 -4.94 6.81
N PHE A 284 28.00 -3.82 6.27
CA PHE A 284 27.15 -2.71 5.83
C PHE A 284 26.19 -3.10 4.71
N LEU A 285 26.66 -3.84 3.69
CA LEU A 285 25.83 -4.27 2.56
C LEU A 285 24.77 -5.31 2.94
N ARG A 286 24.95 -6.02 4.06
CA ARG A 286 23.95 -6.94 4.61
C ARG A 286 22.85 -6.23 5.39
N LEU A 287 22.99 -4.94 5.65
CA LEU A 287 21.97 -4.19 6.38
C LEU A 287 20.69 -4.06 5.55
N PRO A 288 19.51 -4.14 6.19
CA PRO A 288 18.26 -3.77 5.55
C PRO A 288 18.34 -2.33 5.03
N PRO A 289 17.75 -2.01 3.86
CA PRO A 289 17.78 -0.66 3.30
C PRO A 289 17.24 0.41 4.26
N GLU A 290 16.29 0.07 5.14
CA GLU A 290 15.81 0.97 6.18
C GLU A 290 16.92 1.42 7.15
N GLN A 291 17.84 0.52 7.50
CA GLN A 291 18.96 0.84 8.38
C GLN A 291 19.98 1.71 7.65
N ILE A 292 20.22 1.46 6.36
CA ILE A 292 21.06 2.32 5.52
C ILE A 292 20.47 3.74 5.48
N LEU A 293 19.16 3.89 5.28
CA LEU A 293 18.47 5.18 5.32
C LEU A 293 18.56 5.86 6.68
N LEU A 294 18.46 5.13 7.80
CA LEU A 294 18.65 5.70 9.14
C LEU A 294 20.08 6.22 9.33
N ARG A 295 21.08 5.51 8.83
CA ARG A 295 22.48 5.97 8.87
C ARG A 295 22.69 7.20 8.01
N TRP A 296 22.16 7.20 6.80
CA TRP A 296 22.17 8.37 5.90
C TRP A 296 21.53 9.60 6.55
N PHE A 297 20.35 9.44 7.14
CA PHE A 297 19.66 10.53 7.83
C PHE A 297 20.54 11.08 8.96
N ASN A 298 21.09 10.20 9.79
CA ASN A 298 21.92 10.58 10.92
C ASN A 298 23.28 11.17 10.53
N TYR A 299 23.86 10.74 9.40
CA TYR A 299 25.07 11.33 8.83
C TYR A 299 24.86 12.83 8.59
N HIS A 300 23.76 13.18 7.94
CA HIS A 300 23.40 14.58 7.67
C HIS A 300 23.04 15.36 8.94
N LEU A 301 22.35 14.76 9.91
CA LEU A 301 22.08 15.40 11.19
C LEU A 301 23.37 15.67 11.99
N LYS A 302 24.33 14.74 11.95
CA LYS A 302 25.64 14.90 12.60
C LYS A 302 26.43 16.03 11.92
N ALA A 303 26.47 16.06 10.59
CA ALA A 303 27.11 17.13 9.82
C ALA A 303 26.47 18.51 10.12
N ALA A 304 25.15 18.53 10.35
CA ALA A 304 24.39 19.69 10.75
C ALA A 304 24.58 20.12 12.22
N ASN A 305 25.38 19.41 13.01
CA ASN A 305 25.57 19.55 14.46
C ASN A 305 24.25 19.50 15.25
N TRP A 306 23.32 18.64 14.84
CA TRP A 306 22.04 18.47 15.51
C TRP A 306 22.13 17.44 16.66
N PRO A 307 21.61 17.74 17.86
CA PRO A 307 21.80 16.88 19.03
C PRO A 307 20.96 15.60 19.04
N ARG A 308 19.92 15.51 18.20
CA ARG A 308 19.02 14.34 18.15
C ARG A 308 19.49 13.35 17.09
N ARG A 309 19.37 12.06 17.41
CA ARG A 309 19.55 10.93 16.47
C ARG A 309 18.19 10.30 16.18
N VAL A 310 17.98 9.87 14.94
CA VAL A 310 16.78 9.17 14.47
C VAL A 310 17.05 7.67 14.49
N ALA A 311 16.20 6.91 15.18
CA ALA A 311 16.24 5.45 15.23
C ALA A 311 15.02 4.80 14.55
N ASN A 312 13.97 5.58 14.24
CA ASN A 312 12.77 5.09 13.56
C ASN A 312 12.09 6.19 12.73
N PHE A 313 11.37 5.79 11.67
CA PHE A 313 10.59 6.71 10.82
C PHE A 313 9.17 6.97 11.37
N SER A 314 8.99 7.03 12.68
CA SER A 314 7.68 7.29 13.31
C SER A 314 7.77 8.39 14.36
N ASN A 315 7.99 8.03 15.63
CA ASN A 315 8.05 8.96 16.75
C ASN A 315 9.20 9.97 16.63
N ASP A 316 10.31 9.59 16.03
CA ASP A 316 11.50 10.44 15.99
C ASP A 316 11.37 11.55 14.93
N VAL A 317 10.44 11.41 13.98
CA VAL A 317 10.28 12.34 12.85
C VAL A 317 8.95 13.09 12.87
N LYS A 318 8.00 12.70 13.73
CA LYS A 318 6.62 13.24 13.75
C LYS A 318 6.50 14.73 14.10
N ASP A 319 7.52 15.31 14.72
CA ASP A 319 7.54 16.73 15.08
C ASP A 319 8.13 17.63 13.98
N GLY A 320 8.57 17.06 12.86
CA GLY A 320 9.13 17.77 11.71
C GLY A 320 10.51 18.39 11.91
N GLU A 321 11.10 18.34 13.12
CA GLU A 321 12.37 19.04 13.39
C GLU A 321 13.53 18.39 12.66
N ASN A 322 13.62 17.06 12.74
CA ASN A 322 14.67 16.31 12.09
C ASN A 322 14.59 16.44 10.57
N TYR A 323 13.38 16.51 9.98
CA TYR A 323 13.22 16.79 8.56
C TYR A 323 13.64 18.21 8.18
N ALA A 324 13.29 19.22 8.97
CA ALA A 324 13.69 20.60 8.68
C ALA A 324 15.23 20.76 8.66
N VAL A 325 15.93 20.05 9.55
CA VAL A 325 17.40 20.04 9.57
C VAL A 325 17.96 19.27 8.38
N LEU A 326 17.44 18.07 8.09
CA LEU A 326 17.88 17.26 6.95
C LEU A 326 17.71 18.01 5.62
N LEU A 327 16.53 18.57 5.36
CA LEU A 327 16.23 19.31 4.13
C LEU A 327 17.17 20.51 3.95
N ALA A 328 17.48 21.22 5.04
CA ALA A 328 18.43 22.32 5.01
C ALA A 328 19.88 21.87 4.75
N GLN A 329 20.22 20.61 5.06
CA GLN A 329 21.55 20.05 4.84
C GLN A 329 21.73 19.54 3.39
N ILE A 330 20.70 18.90 2.82
CA ILE A 330 20.75 18.33 1.46
C ILE A 330 20.40 19.37 0.38
N GLY A 331 19.56 20.36 0.71
CA GLY A 331 19.04 21.36 -0.22
C GLY A 331 19.62 22.78 -0.17
N PRO A 332 20.85 23.08 0.33
CA PRO A 332 21.38 24.45 0.29
C PRO A 332 21.32 25.09 -1.10
N GLU A 333 21.59 24.32 -2.15
CA GLU A 333 21.58 24.78 -3.55
C GLU A 333 20.17 25.18 -4.04
N TYR A 334 19.13 24.56 -3.46
CA TYR A 334 17.73 24.80 -3.80
C TYR A 334 17.06 25.84 -2.88
N GLY A 335 17.84 26.46 -1.98
CA GLY A 335 17.34 27.46 -1.03
C GLY A 335 16.51 26.85 0.11
N CYS A 336 16.78 25.60 0.47
CA CYS A 336 16.17 24.98 1.64
C CYS A 336 16.71 25.60 2.93
N THR A 337 15.83 25.86 3.90
CA THR A 337 16.22 26.56 5.13
C THR A 337 15.65 25.91 6.40
N ARG A 338 16.29 26.19 7.55
CA ARG A 338 15.83 25.74 8.87
C ARG A 338 14.67 26.57 9.46
N LYS A 339 13.99 27.39 8.64
CA LYS A 339 12.85 28.23 9.08
C LYS A 339 11.75 27.45 9.83
N PRO A 340 11.38 26.22 9.43
CA PRO A 340 10.31 25.49 10.11
C PRO A 340 10.56 25.24 11.61
N LEU A 341 11.82 25.24 12.06
CA LEU A 341 12.15 25.05 13.48
C LEU A 341 11.59 26.14 14.40
N GLN A 342 11.27 27.33 13.87
CA GLN A 342 10.72 28.44 14.64
C GLN A 342 9.21 28.29 14.87
N THR A 343 8.53 27.52 14.04
CA THR A 343 7.07 27.33 14.07
C THR A 343 6.68 26.42 15.22
N ARG A 344 5.80 26.89 16.11
CA ARG A 344 5.38 26.14 17.31
C ARG A 344 4.30 25.10 17.01
N ASP A 345 3.40 25.40 16.08
CA ASP A 345 2.34 24.48 15.68
C ASP A 345 2.90 23.34 14.84
N LEU A 346 2.69 22.09 15.27
CA LEU A 346 3.29 20.92 14.62
C LEU A 346 2.75 20.70 13.21
N LEU A 347 1.46 21.00 12.99
CA LEU A 347 0.83 20.75 11.70
C LEU A 347 1.25 21.82 10.68
N GLN A 348 1.36 23.07 11.11
CA GLN A 348 1.93 24.14 10.31
C GLN A 348 3.41 23.88 10.00
N ARG A 349 4.20 23.46 10.99
CA ARG A 349 5.60 23.09 10.79
C ARG A 349 5.74 21.93 9.80
N ALA A 350 4.89 20.91 9.89
CA ALA A 350 4.88 19.79 8.96
C ALA A 350 4.55 20.25 7.53
N GLU A 351 3.63 21.18 7.34
CA GLU A 351 3.36 21.79 6.04
C GLU A 351 4.55 22.58 5.52
N GLU A 352 5.20 23.40 6.36
CA GLU A 352 6.41 24.14 5.97
C GLU A 352 7.55 23.19 5.58
N VAL A 353 7.75 22.07 6.29
CA VAL A 353 8.71 21.02 5.93
C VAL A 353 8.41 20.43 4.55
N LEU A 354 7.13 20.17 4.25
CA LEU A 354 6.73 19.63 2.95
C LEU A 354 6.84 20.66 1.82
N GLN A 355 6.69 21.95 2.12
CA GLN A 355 6.97 23.03 1.16
C GLN A 355 8.47 23.16 0.88
N GLU A 356 9.33 22.93 1.89
CA GLU A 356 10.78 22.89 1.70
C GLU A 356 11.20 21.67 0.85
N SER A 357 10.55 20.51 0.99
CA SER A 357 10.82 19.34 0.14
C SER A 357 10.27 19.47 -1.28
N GLU A 358 9.26 20.30 -1.51
CA GLU A 358 8.75 20.64 -2.83
C GLU A 358 9.80 21.36 -3.70
N LYS A 359 10.66 22.19 -3.07
CA LYS A 359 11.78 22.84 -3.77
C LYS A 359 12.80 21.84 -4.35
N LEU A 360 12.84 20.63 -3.77
CA LEU A 360 13.69 19.52 -4.20
C LEU A 360 12.97 18.54 -5.15
N ASP A 361 11.73 18.86 -5.55
CA ASP A 361 10.80 17.96 -6.26
C ASP A 361 10.51 16.64 -5.52
N CYS A 362 10.56 16.69 -4.18
CA CYS A 362 10.48 15.52 -3.31
C CYS A 362 9.21 15.45 -2.45
N ARG A 363 8.22 16.32 -2.67
CA ARG A 363 6.93 16.31 -1.95
C ARG A 363 6.03 15.15 -2.41
N LYS A 364 6.37 13.92 -2.04
CA LYS A 364 5.66 12.68 -2.38
C LYS A 364 5.39 11.85 -1.12
N PHE A 365 4.34 11.03 -1.14
CA PHE A 365 3.93 10.08 -0.09
C PHE A 365 3.49 10.65 1.26
N LEU A 366 3.87 11.87 1.62
CA LEU A 366 3.70 12.40 2.97
C LEU A 366 2.85 13.68 2.96
N THR A 367 1.82 13.69 3.79
CA THR A 367 0.99 14.87 4.10
C THR A 367 1.31 15.39 5.51
N PRO A 368 0.94 16.65 5.85
CA PRO A 368 1.17 17.19 7.19
C PRO A 368 0.51 16.34 8.28
N LYS A 369 -0.69 15.82 8.00
CA LYS A 369 -1.44 14.95 8.92
C LYS A 369 -0.72 13.63 9.15
N SER A 370 -0.27 12.96 8.09
CA SER A 370 0.43 11.68 8.20
C SER A 370 1.83 11.81 8.84
N LEU A 371 2.49 12.95 8.64
CA LEU A 371 3.77 13.27 9.30
C LEU A 371 3.55 13.38 10.82
N VAL A 372 2.62 14.22 11.27
CA VAL A 372 2.34 14.41 12.70
C VAL A 372 1.76 13.14 13.35
N ALA A 373 1.01 12.34 12.59
CA ALA A 373 0.56 11.02 13.03
C ALA A 373 1.71 10.01 13.17
N GLY A 374 2.88 10.27 12.59
CA GLY A 374 4.05 9.40 12.64
C GLY A 374 3.85 8.09 11.88
N ASN A 375 3.19 8.12 10.72
CA ASN A 375 2.97 6.90 9.93
C ASN A 375 4.33 6.34 9.44
N PRO A 376 4.74 5.13 9.87
CA PRO A 376 6.06 4.61 9.56
C PRO A 376 6.26 4.32 8.07
N LYS A 377 5.23 3.87 7.35
CA LYS A 377 5.33 3.53 5.92
C LYS A 377 5.49 4.78 5.07
N LEU A 378 4.65 5.79 5.29
CA LEU A 378 4.67 7.03 4.52
C LEU A 378 5.94 7.84 4.79
N ASN A 379 6.41 7.88 6.05
CA ASN A 379 7.68 8.52 6.38
C ASN A 379 8.87 7.78 5.76
N LEU A 380 8.90 6.45 5.81
CA LEU A 380 9.94 5.67 5.13
C LEU A 380 9.96 5.95 3.62
N ALA A 381 8.78 5.97 2.97
CA ALA A 381 8.68 6.24 1.55
C ALA A 381 9.16 7.66 1.20
N PHE A 382 8.82 8.65 2.03
CA PHE A 382 9.31 10.02 1.87
C PHE A 382 10.83 10.12 2.01
N VAL A 383 11.42 9.49 3.02
CA VAL A 383 12.89 9.45 3.22
C VAL A 383 13.59 8.74 2.07
N ALA A 384 13.07 7.60 1.62
CA ALA A 384 13.62 6.88 0.47
C ALA A 384 13.55 7.73 -0.81
N ASN A 385 12.44 8.44 -1.03
CA ASN A 385 12.32 9.38 -2.15
C ASN A 385 13.33 10.54 -2.05
N LEU A 386 13.59 11.08 -0.86
CA LEU A 386 14.63 12.10 -0.68
C LEU A 386 16.02 11.56 -1.02
N PHE A 387 16.37 10.38 -0.52
CA PHE A 387 17.66 9.75 -0.81
C PHE A 387 17.83 9.47 -2.31
N ASN A 388 16.83 8.89 -2.97
CA ASN A 388 16.93 8.52 -4.38
C ASN A 388 17.12 9.71 -5.33
N ASN A 389 16.68 10.91 -4.94
CA ASN A 389 16.85 12.12 -5.74
C ASN A 389 18.06 12.96 -5.29
N HIS A 390 18.35 12.99 -3.98
CA HIS A 390 19.40 13.81 -3.39
C HIS A 390 20.15 13.05 -2.27
N PRO A 391 21.04 12.09 -2.60
CA PRO A 391 21.89 11.44 -1.60
C PRO A 391 22.77 12.45 -0.84
N ALA A 392 23.29 13.45 -1.56
CA ALA A 392 24.13 14.54 -1.02
C ALA A 392 25.32 14.03 -0.19
N LEU A 393 25.91 12.91 -0.59
CA LEU A 393 27.12 12.37 0.03
C LEU A 393 28.34 12.82 -0.77
N ASP A 394 29.47 12.99 -0.08
CA ASP A 394 30.72 13.32 -0.76
C ASP A 394 31.16 12.14 -1.65
N PRO A 395 31.69 12.42 -2.86
CA PRO A 395 32.26 11.39 -3.73
C PRO A 395 33.36 10.57 -3.02
N ILE A 396 33.41 9.27 -3.30
CA ILE A 396 34.51 8.40 -2.82
C ILE A 396 35.79 8.64 -3.62
N THR A 397 36.92 8.33 -3.00
CA THR A 397 38.23 8.32 -3.66
C THR A 397 38.41 7.06 -4.53
N GLU A 398 39.36 7.09 -5.47
CA GLU A 398 39.64 5.95 -6.37
C GLU A 398 40.11 4.70 -5.59
N GLU A 399 40.77 4.87 -4.45
CA GLU A 399 41.23 3.77 -3.59
C GLU A 399 40.05 3.02 -2.94
N GLU A 400 39.08 3.76 -2.40
CA GLU A 400 37.84 3.20 -1.82
C GLU A 400 36.96 2.53 -2.88
N LYS A 401 37.05 2.99 -4.14
CA LYS A 401 36.27 2.42 -5.25
C LYS A 401 36.75 1.04 -5.67
N LEU A 402 38.06 0.76 -5.62
CA LEU A 402 38.60 -0.56 -5.93
C LEU A 402 38.14 -1.64 -4.93
N GLU A 403 37.99 -1.30 -3.66
CA GLU A 403 37.51 -2.26 -2.64
C GLU A 403 36.06 -2.71 -2.90
N VAL A 404 35.25 -1.88 -3.57
CA VAL A 404 33.86 -2.21 -3.92
C VAL A 404 33.78 -3.12 -5.16
N GLU A 405 34.73 -3.01 -6.10
CA GLU A 405 34.73 -3.77 -7.36
C GLU A 405 35.13 -5.25 -7.20
N ASP A 406 35.96 -5.58 -6.20
CA ASP A 406 36.40 -6.96 -5.90
C ASP A 406 35.29 -7.84 -5.27
N PHE A 407 34.07 -7.32 -5.14
CA PHE A 407 32.94 -8.03 -4.54
C PHE A 407 32.37 -9.11 -5.48
N ASP A 408 32.37 -10.37 -5.01
CA ASP A 408 31.92 -11.56 -5.76
C ASP A 408 30.42 -11.50 -6.12
N ALA A 409 30.15 -11.03 -7.34
CA ALA A 409 28.80 -10.88 -7.87
C ALA A 409 28.06 -12.21 -8.13
N GLU A 410 28.77 -13.33 -8.22
CA GLU A 410 28.16 -14.64 -8.53
C GLU A 410 27.62 -15.31 -7.26
N GLY A 411 28.42 -15.34 -6.18
CA GLY A 411 27.98 -15.82 -4.87
C GLY A 411 26.77 -15.04 -4.32
N GLU A 412 26.74 -13.73 -4.54
CA GLU A 412 25.63 -12.85 -4.16
C GLU A 412 24.35 -13.11 -4.95
N ARG A 413 24.46 -13.47 -6.25
CA ARG A 413 23.29 -13.82 -7.06
C ARG A 413 22.62 -15.08 -6.52
N GLU A 414 23.39 -16.12 -6.23
CA GLU A 414 22.86 -17.37 -5.68
C GLU A 414 22.23 -17.16 -4.29
N ALA A 415 22.93 -16.43 -3.41
CA ALA A 415 22.43 -16.08 -2.07
C ALA A 415 21.08 -15.33 -2.12
N ARG A 416 20.91 -14.41 -3.08
CA ARG A 416 19.63 -13.72 -3.31
C ARG A 416 18.53 -14.68 -3.76
N VAL A 417 18.82 -15.55 -4.72
CA VAL A 417 17.83 -16.53 -5.24
C VAL A 417 17.37 -17.46 -4.12
N PHE A 418 18.30 -17.99 -3.31
CA PHE A 418 17.93 -18.89 -2.22
C PHE A 418 17.21 -18.16 -1.07
N THR A 419 17.58 -16.92 -0.77
CA THR A 419 16.85 -16.09 0.20
C THR A 419 15.39 -15.90 -0.22
N LEU A 420 15.15 -15.53 -1.48
CA LEU A 420 13.79 -15.37 -2.03
C LEU A 420 13.01 -16.68 -1.96
N TRP A 421 13.64 -17.78 -2.35
CA TRP A 421 13.02 -19.11 -2.30
C TRP A 421 12.65 -19.51 -0.87
N LEU A 422 13.58 -19.38 0.10
CA LEU A 422 13.32 -19.72 1.51
C LEU A 422 12.20 -18.87 2.11
N ASN A 423 12.20 -17.56 1.86
CA ASN A 423 11.14 -16.66 2.33
C ASN A 423 9.78 -16.99 1.70
N SER A 424 9.74 -17.49 0.46
CA SER A 424 8.50 -17.96 -0.17
C SER A 424 7.88 -19.20 0.51
N LEU A 425 8.67 -19.97 1.26
CA LEU A 425 8.21 -21.12 2.05
C LEU A 425 7.63 -20.73 3.42
N ASP A 426 7.65 -19.44 3.75
CA ASP A 426 7.20 -18.90 5.04
C ASP A 426 7.96 -19.51 6.23
N VAL A 427 9.29 -19.38 6.19
CA VAL A 427 10.21 -19.71 7.29
C VAL A 427 10.27 -18.56 8.31
N GLN A 428 10.53 -18.89 9.58
CA GLN A 428 10.51 -17.94 10.70
C GLN A 428 11.79 -18.06 11.55
N PRO A 429 12.59 -16.99 11.73
CA PRO A 429 12.42 -15.65 11.16
C PRO A 429 12.63 -15.65 9.62
N PRO A 430 12.14 -14.61 8.91
CA PRO A 430 12.45 -14.44 7.50
C PRO A 430 13.95 -14.25 7.31
N VAL A 431 14.49 -14.82 6.23
CA VAL A 431 15.90 -14.70 5.85
C VAL A 431 16.14 -13.28 5.32
N VAL A 432 17.05 -12.57 5.95
CA VAL A 432 17.55 -11.26 5.53
C VAL A 432 19.00 -11.38 5.05
N SER A 433 19.85 -12.11 5.79
CA SER A 433 21.23 -12.42 5.43
C SER A 433 21.42 -13.93 5.24
N PHE A 434 21.56 -14.36 3.98
CA PHE A 434 21.66 -15.78 3.62
C PHE A 434 22.77 -16.52 4.39
N PHE A 435 23.95 -15.90 4.53
CA PHE A 435 25.12 -16.54 5.14
C PHE A 435 25.12 -16.52 6.67
N ASP A 436 24.29 -15.70 7.29
CA ASP A 436 24.27 -15.53 8.74
C ASP A 436 23.03 -16.17 9.37
N ASP A 437 21.86 -15.95 8.78
CA ASP A 437 20.58 -16.42 9.33
C ASP A 437 20.43 -17.95 9.26
N LEU A 438 21.21 -18.62 8.39
CA LEU A 438 21.20 -20.07 8.25
C LEU A 438 22.17 -20.80 9.20
N ARG A 439 23.06 -20.08 9.89
CA ARG A 439 24.15 -20.68 10.68
C ARG A 439 23.66 -21.54 11.82
N ASP A 440 22.50 -21.19 12.37
CA ASP A 440 21.91 -21.87 13.52
C ASP A 440 21.14 -23.15 13.11
N GLY A 441 20.97 -23.38 11.80
CA GLY A 441 20.26 -24.52 11.21
C GLY A 441 18.75 -24.48 11.33
N THR A 442 18.16 -23.53 12.08
CA THR A 442 16.73 -23.47 12.37
C THR A 442 15.90 -23.26 11.11
N ILE A 443 16.33 -22.33 10.24
CA ILE A 443 15.64 -22.03 8.98
C ILE A 443 15.74 -23.20 8.01
N LEU A 444 16.90 -23.85 7.91
CA LEU A 444 17.10 -25.02 7.07
C LEU A 444 16.16 -26.16 7.46
N LEU A 445 16.04 -26.43 8.77
CA LEU A 445 15.11 -27.44 9.29
C LEU A 445 13.65 -27.11 8.97
N GLN A 446 13.25 -25.85 9.08
CA GLN A 446 11.91 -25.43 8.64
C GLN A 446 11.69 -25.66 7.15
N ALA A 447 12.66 -25.29 6.31
CA ALA A 447 12.59 -25.52 4.88
C ALA A 447 12.44 -27.02 4.56
N TYR A 448 13.21 -27.91 5.20
CA TYR A 448 13.05 -29.36 5.07
C TYR A 448 11.64 -29.83 5.41
N ASP A 449 11.07 -29.38 6.54
CA ASP A 449 9.73 -29.81 6.98
C ASP A 449 8.60 -29.22 6.11
N LYS A 450 8.83 -28.06 5.47
CA LYS A 450 7.91 -27.46 4.51
C LYS A 450 7.92 -28.19 3.17
N VAL A 451 9.09 -28.59 2.69
CA VAL A 451 9.26 -29.34 1.43
C VAL A 451 8.81 -30.80 1.61
N ILE A 452 9.19 -31.43 2.71
CA ILE A 452 8.84 -32.80 3.07
C ILE A 452 8.22 -32.80 4.47
N ARG A 453 6.89 -32.79 4.53
CA ARG A 453 6.16 -32.77 5.82
C ARG A 453 6.53 -33.96 6.69
N GLY A 454 6.90 -33.67 7.94
CA GLY A 454 7.29 -34.67 8.94
C GLY A 454 8.73 -35.18 8.79
N SER A 455 9.55 -34.55 7.93
CA SER A 455 10.95 -34.91 7.76
C SER A 455 11.81 -34.51 8.96
N VAL A 456 11.39 -33.50 9.72
CA VAL A 456 12.14 -33.00 10.88
C VAL A 456 11.48 -33.45 12.18
N ASN A 457 12.27 -34.13 13.02
CA ASN A 457 11.86 -34.42 14.40
C ASN A 457 12.22 -33.24 15.32
N TRP A 458 11.27 -32.33 15.49
CA TRP A 458 11.40 -31.13 16.32
C TRP A 458 11.78 -31.36 17.79
N ARG A 459 11.70 -32.59 18.31
CA ARG A 459 12.13 -32.92 19.67
C ARG A 459 13.64 -32.95 19.83
N HIS A 460 14.39 -33.13 18.75
CA HIS A 460 15.85 -33.19 18.76
C HIS A 460 16.49 -31.87 18.31
N VAL A 461 15.67 -30.86 18.01
CA VAL A 461 16.13 -29.55 17.52
C VAL A 461 16.36 -28.63 18.71
N ASN A 462 17.57 -28.10 18.83
CA ASN A 462 17.88 -27.04 19.77
C ASN A 462 17.22 -25.75 19.31
N LYS A 463 16.51 -25.07 20.22
CA LYS A 463 15.85 -23.79 19.92
C LYS A 463 16.75 -22.64 20.32
N ALA A 464 16.76 -21.58 19.52
CA ALA A 464 17.39 -20.33 19.87
C ALA A 464 16.89 -19.84 21.26
N PRO A 465 17.79 -19.47 22.19
CA PRO A 465 17.38 -18.97 23.50
C PRO A 465 16.57 -17.67 23.37
N ALA A 466 15.49 -17.54 24.15
CA ALA A 466 14.63 -16.34 24.15
C ALA A 466 15.34 -15.02 24.56
N HIS A 467 16.62 -15.09 24.93
CA HIS A 467 17.44 -13.96 25.38
C HIS A 467 18.65 -13.69 24.47
N GLY A 468 18.71 -14.28 23.26
CA GLY A 468 19.79 -13.99 22.30
C GLY A 468 21.17 -14.50 22.72
N GLY A 469 21.24 -15.45 23.66
CA GLY A 469 22.48 -16.15 24.00
C GLY A 469 22.84 -17.22 22.95
N GLU A 470 24.11 -17.61 22.88
CA GLU A 470 24.57 -18.69 22.00
C GLU A 470 23.88 -20.01 22.34
N MET A 471 23.54 -20.78 21.30
CA MET A 471 23.02 -22.14 21.49
C MET A 471 24.09 -23.03 22.13
N LEU A 472 23.70 -23.77 23.16
CA LEU A 472 24.54 -24.80 23.78
C LEU A 472 24.94 -25.83 22.70
N ARG A 473 26.25 -25.99 22.52
CA ARG A 473 26.87 -26.92 21.57
C ARG A 473 26.46 -28.37 21.81
#